data_AF-A0AAE3TBK2-F1
#
_entry.id   AF-A0AAE3TBK2-F1
#
_cell.length_a   1.000
_cell.length_b   1.000
_cell.length_c   1.000
_cell.angle_alpha   90.00
_cell.angle_beta   90.00
_cell.angle_gamma   90.00
#
_symmetry.space_group_name_H-M   'P 1'
#
loop_
_entity.id
_entity.type
_entity.pdbx_description
1 polymer ?
#
loop_
_entity_poly.entity_id
_entity_poly.type
_entity_poly.pdbx_seq_one_letter_code
_entity_poly.pdbx_strand_id
1 'polypeptide(L)'
;DEGTPCAFVLADALYGSDHRFRRMLEDRGQPYVLAVRSNHVLRFLEDWQFVQTDPATLVSNLDTGDWQALSAGEGAKGPRLYDWAWVSLNWTAGDGFARWLLARRSRRDPDAIAYYFAHARADTTLAELAAAAGLRWTIEECFLRAKDDLGLDHCEARS
;
A
#
# COMPACT_ATOMS: atom_id res chain seq x y z
N ASP A 1 -15.99 23.32 -0.65
CA ASP A 1 -15.71 22.17 -1.54
C ASP A 1 -14.71 21.23 -0.89
N GLU A 2 -15.16 20.44 0.07
CA GLU A 2 -14.37 19.33 0.63
C GLU A 2 -14.43 18.18 -0.37
N GLY A 3 -13.44 18.16 -1.27
CA GLY A 3 -13.28 17.11 -2.25
C GLY A 3 -13.19 15.77 -1.55
N THR A 4 -14.20 14.92 -1.75
CA THR A 4 -14.13 13.53 -1.36
C THR A 4 -12.85 12.95 -1.98
N PRO A 5 -11.91 12.40 -1.18
CA PRO A 5 -10.72 11.80 -1.76
C PRO A 5 -11.18 10.75 -2.76
N CYS A 6 -10.61 10.77 -3.96
CA CYS A 6 -10.94 9.80 -4.99
C CYS A 6 -10.82 8.41 -4.37
N ALA A 7 -11.90 7.62 -4.37
CA ALA A 7 -11.95 6.38 -3.63
C ALA A 7 -10.87 5.42 -4.16
N PHE A 8 -9.83 5.17 -3.35
CA PHE A 8 -8.74 4.27 -3.72
C PHE A 8 -9.24 2.83 -3.80
N VAL A 9 -8.85 2.10 -4.85
CA VAL A 9 -8.93 0.64 -4.85
C VAL A 9 -7.81 0.10 -3.98
N LEU A 10 -8.18 -0.72 -2.98
CA LEU A 10 -7.25 -1.36 -2.05
C LEU A 10 -7.34 -2.87 -2.23
N ALA A 11 -6.20 -3.53 -2.49
CA ALA A 11 -6.16 -4.98 -2.63
C ALA A 11 -4.83 -5.56 -2.17
N ASP A 12 -4.82 -6.88 -1.95
CA ASP A 12 -3.70 -7.59 -1.33
C ASP A 12 -2.57 -7.86 -2.30
N ALA A 13 -1.51 -8.52 -1.83
CA ALA A 13 -0.34 -8.81 -2.65
C ALA A 13 -0.61 -9.76 -3.83
N LEU A 14 -1.69 -10.54 -3.80
CA LEU A 14 -2.11 -11.36 -4.94
C LEU A 14 -2.55 -10.47 -6.10
N TYR A 15 -3.46 -9.53 -5.82
CA TYR A 15 -3.95 -8.56 -6.81
C TYR A 15 -2.90 -7.51 -7.16
N GLY A 16 -2.16 -7.02 -6.16
CA GLY A 16 -1.12 -6.02 -6.35
C GLY A 16 0.07 -6.53 -7.17
N SER A 17 0.29 -7.84 -7.25
CA SER A 17 1.29 -8.45 -8.15
C SER A 17 0.76 -8.73 -9.55
N ASP A 18 -0.55 -8.65 -9.78
CA ASP A 18 -1.16 -8.87 -11.09
C ASP A 18 -1.04 -7.60 -11.96
N HIS A 19 -0.15 -7.65 -12.94
CA HIS A 19 0.04 -6.55 -13.88
C HIS A 19 -1.24 -6.22 -14.67
N ARG A 20 -2.04 -7.23 -15.07
CA ARG A 20 -3.28 -6.97 -15.83
C ARG A 20 -4.27 -6.23 -14.97
N PHE A 21 -4.41 -6.61 -13.70
CA PHE A 21 -5.27 -5.92 -12.75
C PHE A 21 -4.86 -4.45 -12.59
N ARG A 22 -3.56 -4.17 -12.38
CA ARG A 22 -3.05 -2.79 -12.27
C ARG A 22 -3.34 -1.97 -13.53
N ARG A 23 -3.01 -2.48 -14.72
CA ARG A 23 -3.27 -1.78 -16.00
C ARG A 23 -4.74 -1.50 -16.20
N MET A 24 -5.59 -2.46 -15.86
CA MET A 24 -7.04 -2.35 -15.97
C MET A 24 -7.62 -1.24 -15.06
N LEU A 25 -6.97 -0.92 -13.93
CA LEU A 25 -7.32 0.24 -13.10
C LEU A 25 -6.78 1.54 -13.70
N GLU A 26 -5.53 1.55 -14.14
CA GLU A 26 -4.88 2.71 -14.77
C GLU A 26 -5.62 3.19 -16.03
N ASP A 27 -6.02 2.27 -16.91
CA ASP A 27 -6.77 2.56 -18.14
C ASP A 27 -8.12 3.23 -17.86
N ARG A 28 -8.66 3.06 -16.64
CA ARG A 28 -9.88 3.72 -16.17
C ARG A 28 -9.63 5.00 -15.37
N GLY A 29 -8.37 5.40 -15.20
CA GLY A 29 -7.98 6.51 -14.32
C GLY A 29 -8.34 6.27 -12.86
N GLN A 30 -8.48 5.00 -12.44
CA GLN A 30 -8.88 4.63 -11.09
C GLN A 30 -7.66 4.64 -10.15
N PRO A 31 -7.62 5.50 -9.11
CA PRO A 31 -6.54 5.47 -8.14
C PRO A 31 -6.55 4.18 -7.33
N TYR A 32 -5.35 3.73 -6.95
CA TYR A 32 -5.19 2.54 -6.13
C TYR A 32 -4.01 2.63 -5.17
N VAL A 33 -4.09 1.85 -4.09
CA VAL A 33 -2.95 1.46 -3.26
C VAL A 33 -3.04 -0.04 -3.01
N LEU A 34 -2.16 -0.81 -3.65
CA LEU A 34 -2.19 -2.27 -3.64
C LEU A 34 -0.96 -2.80 -2.92
N ALA A 35 -1.15 -3.70 -1.95
CA ALA A 35 -0.01 -4.35 -1.30
C ALA A 35 0.80 -5.14 -2.32
N VAL A 36 2.11 -5.26 -2.10
CA VAL A 36 3.00 -6.06 -2.95
C VAL A 36 4.02 -6.80 -2.10
N ARG A 37 4.53 -7.93 -2.60
CA ARG A 37 5.64 -8.64 -1.95
C ARG A 37 6.94 -7.87 -2.11
N SER A 38 7.81 -7.97 -1.11
CA SER A 38 9.16 -7.40 -1.11
C SER A 38 10.00 -7.82 -2.31
N ASN A 39 9.79 -9.04 -2.81
CA ASN A 39 10.53 -9.65 -3.92
C ASN A 39 9.77 -9.61 -5.26
N HIS A 40 8.77 -8.75 -5.40
CA HIS A 40 8.06 -8.61 -6.67
C HIS A 40 9.00 -8.06 -7.75
N VAL A 41 9.16 -8.81 -8.83
CA VAL A 41 10.13 -8.46 -9.88
C VAL A 41 9.63 -7.26 -10.69
N LEU A 42 10.41 -6.17 -10.63
CA LEU A 42 10.26 -4.98 -11.46
C LEU A 42 11.31 -5.03 -12.57
N ARG A 43 10.90 -4.74 -13.81
CA ARG A 43 11.80 -4.67 -14.97
C ARG A 43 11.51 -3.46 -15.83
N PHE A 44 12.46 -2.54 -15.94
CA PHE A 44 12.36 -1.33 -16.75
C PHE A 44 13.55 -1.18 -17.69
N LEU A 45 13.39 -0.28 -18.65
CA LEU A 45 14.48 0.27 -19.43
C LEU A 45 14.86 1.64 -18.84
N GLU A 46 16.13 1.80 -18.46
CA GLU A 46 16.72 3.05 -17.98
C GLU A 46 18.05 3.23 -18.70
N ASP A 47 18.29 4.39 -19.33
CA ASP A 47 19.50 4.68 -20.12
C ASP A 47 19.89 3.57 -21.11
N TRP A 48 18.88 2.98 -21.78
CA TRP A 48 19.02 1.84 -22.70
C TRP A 48 19.50 0.53 -22.06
N GLN A 49 19.52 0.44 -20.74
CA GLN A 49 19.85 -0.76 -19.98
C GLN A 49 18.59 -1.38 -19.37
N PHE A 50 18.49 -2.71 -19.45
CA PHE A 50 17.45 -3.45 -18.74
C PHE A 50 17.81 -3.54 -17.26
N VAL A 51 17.06 -2.83 -16.43
CA VAL A 51 17.19 -2.88 -14.98
C VAL A 51 16.15 -3.88 -14.45
N GLN A 52 16.61 -4.83 -13.65
CA GLN A 52 15.75 -5.69 -12.85
C GLN A 52 15.99 -5.40 -11.38
N THR A 53 14.90 -5.17 -10.64
CA THR A 53 14.94 -4.88 -9.20
C THR A 53 13.67 -5.42 -8.53
N ASP A 54 13.51 -5.12 -7.25
CA ASP A 54 12.35 -5.46 -6.45
C ASP A 54 12.08 -4.36 -5.40
N PRO A 55 10.89 -4.34 -4.78
CA PRO A 55 10.56 -3.37 -3.75
C PRO A 55 11.56 -3.25 -2.60
N ALA A 56 12.10 -4.35 -2.09
CA ALA A 56 13.05 -4.31 -0.99
C ALA A 56 14.36 -3.64 -1.41
N THR A 57 14.87 -3.98 -2.58
CA THR A 57 16.10 -3.39 -3.15
C THR A 57 15.93 -1.89 -3.42
N LEU A 58 14.77 -1.46 -3.93
CA LEU A 58 14.51 -0.03 -4.14
C LEU A 58 14.46 0.73 -2.82
N VAL A 59 13.80 0.18 -1.81
CA VAL A 59 13.61 0.83 -0.50
C VAL A 59 14.88 0.79 0.34
N SER A 60 15.76 -0.21 0.17
CA SER A 60 17.05 -0.27 0.88
C SER A 60 18.01 0.85 0.49
N ASN A 61 17.77 1.53 -0.63
CA ASN A 61 18.56 2.68 -1.08
C ASN A 61 18.09 4.01 -0.46
N LEU A 62 17.01 4.00 0.32
CA LEU A 62 16.50 5.19 0.99
C LEU A 62 17.28 5.50 2.26
N ASP A 63 17.58 6.78 2.45
CA ASP A 63 18.20 7.28 3.66
C ASP A 63 17.16 7.42 4.78
N THR A 64 17.63 7.51 6.03
CA THR A 64 16.75 7.72 7.19
C THR A 64 15.87 8.97 7.05
N GLY A 65 16.36 10.01 6.34
CA GLY A 65 15.63 11.26 6.11
C GLY A 65 14.45 11.15 5.13
N ASP A 66 14.39 10.09 4.33
CA ASP A 66 13.29 9.87 3.37
C ASP A 66 12.02 9.34 4.06
N TRP A 67 12.15 8.87 5.30
CA TRP A 67 11.07 8.30 6.09
C TRP A 67 10.34 9.38 6.90
N GLN A 68 9.02 9.42 6.77
CA GLN A 68 8.15 10.38 7.44
C GLN A 68 7.17 9.65 8.37
N ALA A 69 7.06 10.12 9.61
CA ALA A 69 6.08 9.59 10.55
C ALA A 69 4.67 10.09 10.17
N LEU A 70 3.83 9.18 9.68
CA LEU A 70 2.48 9.49 9.19
C LEU A 70 1.44 8.54 9.79
N SER A 71 0.23 9.05 9.96
CA SER A 71 -0.91 8.26 10.44
C SER A 71 -1.45 7.38 9.31
N ALA A 72 -1.59 6.08 9.56
CA ALA A 72 -2.29 5.14 8.71
C ALA A 72 -3.78 5.01 9.10
N GLY A 73 -4.39 6.12 9.55
CA GLY A 73 -5.77 6.18 10.03
C GLY A 73 -5.90 6.07 11.56
N GLU A 74 -7.14 6.24 12.02
CA GLU A 74 -7.47 6.18 13.44
C GLU A 74 -7.46 4.74 13.98
N GLY A 75 -6.83 4.54 15.13
CA GLY A 75 -6.90 3.29 15.90
C GLY A 75 -7.73 3.47 17.16
N ALA A 76 -8.12 2.35 17.80
CA ALA A 76 -8.87 2.37 19.07
C ALA A 76 -8.13 3.10 20.22
N LYS A 77 -6.83 3.35 20.09
CA LYS A 77 -5.98 4.05 21.07
C LYS A 77 -5.39 5.37 20.52
N GLY A 78 -5.99 5.93 19.47
CA GLY A 78 -5.48 7.10 18.74
C GLY A 78 -4.85 6.74 17.39
N PRO A 79 -4.25 7.72 16.69
CA PRO A 79 -3.74 7.56 15.33
C PRO A 79 -2.64 6.50 15.27
N ARG A 80 -2.73 5.61 14.28
CA ARG A 80 -1.75 4.55 14.05
C ARG A 80 -0.56 5.11 13.29
N LEU A 81 0.45 5.56 14.03
CA LEU A 81 1.67 6.12 13.46
C LEU A 81 2.63 5.04 12.96
N TYR A 82 3.04 5.16 11.71
CA TYR A 82 4.11 4.38 11.08
C TYR A 82 5.09 5.31 10.39
N ASP A 83 6.30 4.83 10.15
CA ASP A 83 7.22 5.53 9.25
C ASP A 83 6.92 5.09 7.83
N TRP A 84 6.75 6.06 6.94
CA TRP A 84 6.43 5.87 5.54
C TRP A 84 7.48 6.52 4.65
N ALA A 85 7.80 5.87 3.54
CA ALA A 85 8.61 6.45 2.49
C ALA A 85 8.02 6.07 1.12
N TRP A 86 8.45 6.77 0.07
CA TRP A 86 8.05 6.46 -1.29
C TRP A 86 9.22 6.57 -2.28
N VAL A 87 9.13 5.81 -3.35
CA VAL A 87 10.02 5.91 -4.51
C VAL A 87 9.14 6.17 -5.71
N SER A 88 9.44 7.23 -6.46
CA SER A 88 8.71 7.52 -7.70
C SER A 88 9.07 6.47 -8.76
N LEU A 89 8.06 5.92 -9.40
CA LEU A 89 8.20 4.98 -10.50
C LEU A 89 8.01 5.79 -11.78
N ASN A 90 9.12 6.28 -12.37
CA ASN A 90 9.17 7.22 -13.51
C ASN A 90 8.78 6.64 -14.89
N TRP A 91 7.96 5.60 -14.92
CA TRP A 91 7.48 4.95 -16.14
C TRP A 91 6.16 5.60 -16.54
N THR A 92 5.91 5.77 -17.84
CA THR A 92 4.70 6.40 -18.40
C THR A 92 3.43 6.06 -17.62
N ALA A 93 2.94 7.04 -16.86
CA ALA A 93 1.59 7.09 -16.31
C ALA A 93 0.72 7.91 -17.27
N GLY A 94 -0.61 7.73 -17.21
CA GLY A 94 -1.53 8.57 -17.97
C GLY A 94 -1.43 10.04 -17.56
N ASP A 95 -1.89 10.95 -18.42
CA ASP A 95 -1.82 12.40 -18.17
C ASP A 95 -2.36 12.78 -16.78
N GLY A 96 -1.51 13.45 -15.98
CA GLY A 96 -1.87 13.93 -14.63
C GLY A 96 -1.82 12.88 -13.52
N PHE A 97 -1.42 11.64 -13.81
CA PHE A 97 -1.21 10.59 -12.82
C PHE A 97 0.28 10.31 -12.62
N ALA A 98 0.61 9.73 -11.48
CA ALA A 98 1.94 9.20 -11.20
C ALA A 98 1.84 7.85 -10.48
N ARG A 99 2.95 7.11 -10.49
CA ARG A 99 3.11 5.83 -9.82
C ARG A 99 4.19 5.93 -8.77
N TRP A 100 3.97 5.22 -7.67
CA TRP A 100 4.95 5.13 -6.59
C TRP A 100 5.02 3.70 -6.06
N LEU A 101 6.20 3.36 -5.56
CA LEU A 101 6.35 2.30 -4.56
C LEU A 101 6.33 2.96 -3.18
N LEU A 102 5.44 2.52 -2.31
CA LEU A 102 5.38 2.95 -0.91
C LEU A 102 6.01 1.88 -0.03
N ALA A 103 6.69 2.33 1.02
CA ALA A 103 7.20 1.49 2.09
C ALA A 103 6.63 1.98 3.42
N ARG A 104 6.22 1.03 4.26
CA ARG A 104 5.74 1.29 5.62
C ARG A 104 6.50 0.41 6.59
N ARG A 105 7.07 0.98 7.65
CA ARG A 105 7.69 0.21 8.74
C ARG A 105 7.15 0.62 10.10
N SER A 106 7.23 -0.32 11.05
CA SER A 106 6.92 -0.03 12.45
C SER A 106 8.00 0.86 13.05
N ARG A 107 7.61 1.84 13.86
CA ARG A 107 8.56 2.67 14.62
C ARG A 107 9.28 1.88 15.73
N ARG A 108 8.75 0.72 16.11
CA ARG A 108 9.33 -0.19 17.11
C ARG A 108 10.16 -1.31 16.49
N ASP A 109 9.88 -1.64 15.23
CA ASP A 109 10.54 -2.69 14.47
C ASP A 109 10.74 -2.19 13.03
N PRO A 110 11.81 -1.43 12.78
CA PRO A 110 12.05 -0.81 11.47
C PRO A 110 12.33 -1.81 10.35
N ASP A 111 12.70 -3.05 10.67
CA ASP A 111 13.04 -4.09 9.70
C ASP A 111 11.78 -4.78 9.12
N ALA A 112 10.65 -4.68 9.83
CA ALA A 112 9.35 -5.16 9.38
C ALA A 112 8.69 -4.18 8.39
N ILE A 113 9.14 -4.23 7.13
CA ILE A 113 8.67 -3.35 6.05
C ILE A 113 7.53 -4.01 5.26
N ALA A 114 6.43 -3.28 5.07
CA ALA A 114 5.38 -3.59 4.12
C ALA A 114 5.48 -2.68 2.88
N TYR A 115 5.13 -3.22 1.71
CA TYR A 115 5.30 -2.55 0.42
C TYR A 115 3.97 -2.41 -0.31
N TYR A 116 3.81 -1.31 -1.05
CA TYR A 116 2.60 -1.05 -1.82
C TYR A 116 2.93 -0.39 -3.16
N PHE A 117 2.22 -0.77 -4.24
CA PHE A 117 2.15 0.08 -5.41
C PHE A 117 1.01 1.08 -5.26
N ALA A 118 1.30 2.33 -5.59
CA ALA A 118 0.31 3.40 -5.65
C ALA A 118 0.24 3.98 -7.07
N HIS A 119 -0.98 4.30 -7.48
CA HIS A 119 -1.29 5.08 -8.68
C HIS A 119 -2.36 6.09 -8.30
N ALA A 120 -2.08 7.37 -8.48
CA ALA A 120 -2.98 8.46 -8.10
C ALA A 120 -2.63 9.72 -8.90
N ARG A 121 -3.37 10.80 -8.67
CA ARG A 121 -3.04 12.09 -9.28
C ARG A 121 -1.63 12.52 -8.86
N ALA A 122 -0.87 13.15 -9.76
CA ALA A 122 0.52 13.52 -9.52
C ALA A 122 0.73 14.50 -8.34
N ASP A 123 -0.33 15.22 -7.94
CA ASP A 123 -0.37 16.12 -6.78
C ASP A 123 -0.75 15.41 -5.46
N THR A 124 -1.02 14.10 -5.48
CA THR A 124 -1.35 13.32 -4.28
C THR A 124 -0.15 13.25 -3.34
N THR A 125 -0.40 13.52 -2.07
CA THR A 125 0.62 13.54 -1.02
C THR A 125 0.89 12.15 -0.46
N LEU A 126 2.09 11.95 0.12
CA LEU A 126 2.42 10.72 0.84
C LEU A 126 1.45 10.45 2.00
N ALA A 127 0.95 11.50 2.67
CA ALA A 127 -0.01 11.40 3.77
C ALA A 127 -1.36 10.82 3.30
N GLU A 128 -1.88 11.25 2.15
CA GLU A 128 -3.12 10.71 1.58
C GLU A 128 -2.95 9.23 1.19
N LEU A 129 -1.82 8.88 0.59
CA LEU A 129 -1.50 7.49 0.22
C LEU A 129 -1.33 6.60 1.46
N ALA A 130 -0.68 7.10 2.51
CA ALA A 130 -0.52 6.40 3.79
C ALA A 130 -1.87 6.17 4.48
N ALA A 131 -2.75 7.17 4.47
CA ALA A 131 -4.10 7.04 5.00
C ALA A 131 -4.91 5.99 4.21
N ALA A 132 -4.85 6.03 2.88
CA ALA A 132 -5.52 5.05 2.02
C ALA A 132 -5.01 3.62 2.28
N ALA A 133 -3.69 3.43 2.36
CA ALA A 133 -3.08 2.15 2.71
C ALA A 133 -3.50 1.65 4.10
N GLY A 134 -3.74 2.57 5.03
CA GLY A 134 -4.19 2.31 6.40
C GLY A 134 -5.60 1.72 6.50
N LEU A 135 -6.52 2.15 5.63
CA LEU A 135 -7.91 1.64 5.56
C LEU A 135 -7.96 0.13 5.29
N ARG A 136 -6.94 -0.43 4.64
CA ARG A 136 -6.81 -1.87 4.39
C ARG A 136 -6.75 -2.68 5.68
N TRP A 137 -6.17 -2.14 6.75
CA TRP A 137 -6.07 -2.87 8.02
C TRP A 137 -7.43 -2.97 8.73
N THR A 138 -8.35 -2.03 8.48
CA THR A 138 -9.75 -2.15 8.94
C THR A 138 -10.42 -3.39 8.35
N ILE A 139 -10.09 -3.77 7.11
CA ILE A 139 -10.65 -4.95 6.46
C ILE A 139 -10.15 -6.23 7.17
N GLU A 140 -8.87 -6.31 7.51
CA GLU A 140 -8.30 -7.44 8.26
C GLU A 140 -8.82 -7.50 9.71
N GLU A 141 -8.99 -6.35 10.40
CA GLU A 141 -9.66 -6.28 11.71
C GLU A 141 -11.14 -6.69 11.63
N CYS A 142 -11.85 -6.32 10.57
CA CYS A 142 -13.23 -6.76 10.34
C CYS A 142 -13.31 -8.26 10.08
N PHE A 143 -12.35 -8.85 9.36
CA PHE A 143 -12.30 -10.32 9.18
C PHE A 143 -11.91 -11.05 10.47
N LEU A 144 -10.99 -10.50 11.27
CA LEU A 144 -10.64 -11.05 12.59
C LEU A 144 -11.82 -10.93 13.56
N ARG A 145 -12.49 -9.77 13.63
CA ARG A 145 -13.71 -9.60 14.43
C ARG A 145 -14.87 -10.46 13.94
N ALA A 146 -15.08 -10.60 12.63
CA ALA A 146 -16.10 -11.52 12.13
C ALA A 146 -15.78 -12.97 12.52
N LYS A 147 -14.50 -13.33 12.63
CA LYS A 147 -14.08 -14.66 13.10
C LYS A 147 -14.26 -14.84 14.61
N ASP A 148 -14.06 -13.79 15.40
CA ASP A 148 -14.30 -13.78 16.85
C ASP A 148 -15.80 -13.69 17.20
N ASP A 149 -16.60 -12.88 16.48
CA ASP A 149 -18.06 -12.73 16.64
C ASP A 149 -18.86 -13.92 16.10
N LEU A 150 -18.27 -14.75 15.22
CA LEU A 150 -18.86 -16.01 14.77
C LEU A 150 -18.78 -17.13 15.82
N GLY A 151 -18.31 -16.84 17.05
CA GLY A 151 -18.67 -17.60 18.24
C GLY A 151 -18.60 -19.12 18.07
N LEU A 152 -17.42 -19.66 17.72
CA LEU A 152 -17.17 -21.11 17.81
C LEU A 152 -16.87 -21.56 19.25
N ASP A 153 -17.13 -20.70 20.24
CA ASP A 153 -17.21 -21.08 21.64
C ASP A 153 -18.68 -21.12 22.05
N HIS A 154 -19.31 -22.27 21.80
CA HIS A 154 -20.26 -22.95 22.69
C HIS A 154 -21.30 -23.75 21.89
N CYS A 155 -20.96 -25.01 21.58
CA CYS A 155 -21.95 -26.08 21.48
C CYS A 155 -21.34 -27.33 22.10
N GLU A 156 -21.35 -27.41 23.44
CA GLU A 156 -21.47 -28.70 24.10
C GLU A 156 -22.87 -29.25 23.78
N ALA A 157 -22.96 -30.08 22.74
CA ALA A 157 -24.09 -30.98 22.59
C ALA A 157 -23.73 -32.30 23.29
N ARG A 158 -24.17 -32.45 24.55
CA ARG A 158 -24.33 -33.76 25.17
C ARG A 158 -25.38 -34.54 24.38
N SER A 159 -25.01 -35.69 23.83
CA SER A 159 -25.83 -36.91 23.77
C SER A 159 -24.92 -38.11 23.54
#